data_AF-A0A0A1CXN1-F1
#
_entry.id   AF-A0A0A1CXN1-F1
#
_cell.length_a   1.000
_cell.length_b   1.000
_cell.length_c   1.000
_cell.angle_alpha   90.00
_cell.angle_beta   90.00
_cell.angle_gamma   90.00
#
_symmetry.space_group_name_H-M   'P 1'
#
loop_
_entity.id
_entity.type
_entity.pdbx_description
1 polymer ?
#
loop_
_entity_poly.entity_id
_entity_poly.type
_entity_poly.pdbx_seq_one_letter_code
_entity_poly.pdbx_strand_id
1 'polypeptide(L)'
;MTPTPATPGPPDLDPTDLDPAALLAGPRGRRLCLELADMAATAASVEAGQSDFGMARFYASYHLDPGRGRSVVMFGPGSDAELPTPTPHEVAALLDALPLPLLTETGLLEALCSTVNSARYWQEPDGDDVLAATPKMRRALRRFAQLLADSPHTQWWTPPTDPAGQWAVTFFDDPPRPPPARKGAAETLEQWRLDVNSEELRSATDRPSDPTANFSGAWWSRPPSGLASSTRSLGAHGPAGLWLVEDGFGETEAAIEQLHAPHGARIFEIDSPAAWAQLCREHSLEVTAAKRHDWYRTTGRIGSWVMPDWSRFQEKYDGVHLTMGGYLTTAGVVIPVDDGRASVLAGWDPDATYWLRDVSGDPTSRQTWLQDQDGPGWAAQGERRRSLTMPARSDWSANHSGYRVSSEMARLGAGEELWQRVSADVLRWKVKTRSGFTVDTPGPVSEGDQVNVTASFLGVKVVEPVEVVALVEEPDRVGFAYRTLPGHPVSGEEAFIVHRLGEEVHLTIRSLTRAAPQQPWRALFPLLMITQKVVRRRYLRALH
;
A
#
# COMPACT_ATOMS: atom_id res chain seq x y z
N MET A 1 43.32 12.00 47.13
CA MET A 1 42.07 11.62 46.47
C MET A 1 42.08 12.23 45.08
N THR A 2 42.41 11.42 44.08
CA THR A 2 42.30 11.77 42.66
C THR A 2 40.81 11.75 42.27
N PRO A 3 40.33 12.72 41.47
CA PRO A 3 38.93 12.74 41.04
C PRO A 3 38.70 11.64 40.00
N THR A 4 37.61 10.89 40.18
CA THR A 4 37.14 9.85 39.26
C THR A 4 36.72 10.49 37.93
N PRO A 5 37.11 9.94 36.77
CA PRO A 5 36.67 10.46 35.48
C PRO A 5 35.18 10.16 35.27
N ALA A 6 34.44 11.16 34.79
CA ALA A 6 33.03 11.02 34.44
C ALA A 6 32.86 10.01 33.31
N THR A 7 31.87 9.12 33.45
CA THR A 7 31.44 8.19 32.42
C THR A 7 30.95 8.98 31.20
N PRO A 8 31.38 8.65 29.96
CA PRO A 8 30.82 9.29 28.78
C PRO A 8 29.34 8.94 28.67
N GLY A 9 28.49 9.95 28.44
CA GLY A 9 27.10 9.76 28.07
C GLY A 9 26.99 8.96 26.77
N PRO A 10 25.80 8.40 26.46
CA PRO A 10 25.57 7.77 25.17
C PRO A 10 25.90 8.77 24.04
N PRO A 11 26.40 8.31 22.89
CA PRO A 11 26.71 9.21 21.78
C PRO A 11 25.45 9.99 21.41
N ASP A 12 25.59 11.32 21.30
CA ASP A 12 24.57 12.19 20.73
C ASP A 12 24.29 11.70 19.31
N LEU A 13 23.15 11.03 19.12
CA LEU A 13 22.61 10.74 17.80
C LEU A 13 22.22 12.08 17.16
N ASP A 14 22.60 12.30 15.91
CA ASP A 14 22.14 13.47 15.17
C ASP A 14 20.59 13.42 15.15
N PRO A 15 19.87 14.50 15.48
CA PRO A 15 18.39 14.50 15.58
C PRO A 15 17.67 14.11 14.27
N THR A 16 18.42 13.95 13.19
CA THR A 16 17.96 13.62 11.84
C THR A 16 18.07 12.13 11.49
N ASP A 17 18.69 11.29 12.31
CA ASP A 17 18.85 9.87 11.97
C ASP A 17 17.69 9.00 12.49
N LEU A 18 17.24 8.09 11.64
CA LEU A 18 16.13 7.18 11.94
C LEU A 18 16.59 6.08 12.91
N ASP A 19 16.13 6.11 14.17
CA ASP A 19 16.46 5.08 15.15
C ASP A 19 15.74 3.74 14.86
N PRO A 20 16.49 2.63 14.57
CA PRO A 20 15.91 1.31 14.38
C PRO A 20 15.09 0.80 15.58
N ALA A 21 15.48 1.17 16.80
CA ALA A 21 14.75 0.76 17.99
C ALA A 21 13.41 1.48 18.11
N ALA A 22 13.37 2.78 17.82
CA ALA A 22 12.14 3.57 17.75
C ALA A 22 11.16 3.03 16.70
N LEU A 23 11.64 2.67 15.50
CA LEU A 23 10.79 2.03 14.47
C LEU A 23 10.09 0.77 14.99
N LEU A 24 10.79 -0.04 15.77
CA LEU A 24 10.25 -1.30 16.30
C LEU A 24 9.42 -1.12 17.58
N ALA A 25 9.36 0.09 18.14
CA ALA A 25 8.54 0.41 19.31
C ALA A 25 7.05 0.49 18.93
N GLY A 26 6.73 1.12 17.80
CA GLY A 26 5.37 1.27 17.28
C GLY A 26 4.91 0.12 16.37
N PRO A 27 3.60 -0.07 16.19
CA PRO A 27 3.08 -1.08 15.27
C PRO A 27 3.43 -0.78 13.80
N ARG A 28 3.38 0.50 13.37
CA ARG A 28 3.61 0.87 11.97
C ARG A 28 5.05 0.57 11.51
N GLY A 29 6.06 0.94 12.28
CA GLY A 29 7.45 0.61 11.93
C GLY A 29 7.75 -0.91 11.95
N ARG A 30 7.12 -1.68 12.85
CA ARG A 30 7.18 -3.15 12.83
C ARG A 30 6.51 -3.73 11.58
N ARG A 31 5.34 -3.21 11.21
CA ARG A 31 4.59 -3.64 10.03
C ARG A 31 5.38 -3.39 8.76
N LEU A 32 6.00 -2.23 8.63
CA LEU A 32 6.90 -1.91 7.53
C LEU A 32 8.06 -2.92 7.40
N CYS A 33 8.74 -3.22 8.51
CA CYS A 33 9.81 -4.23 8.50
C CYS A 33 9.29 -5.61 8.05
N LEU A 34 8.04 -5.95 8.40
CA LEU A 34 7.40 -7.20 8.01
C LEU A 34 7.01 -7.22 6.52
N GLU A 35 6.54 -6.10 5.96
CA GLU A 35 6.31 -5.97 4.50
C GLU A 35 7.62 -6.04 3.70
N LEU A 36 8.72 -5.48 4.21
CA LEU A 36 10.04 -5.68 3.60
C LEU A 36 10.48 -7.14 3.59
N ALA A 37 10.20 -7.88 4.68
CA ALA A 37 10.47 -9.30 4.74
C ALA A 37 9.61 -10.10 3.74
N ASP A 38 8.36 -9.70 3.51
CA ASP A 38 7.48 -10.33 2.53
C ASP A 38 7.99 -10.13 1.09
N MET A 39 8.49 -8.94 0.78
CA MET A 39 9.14 -8.67 -0.50
C MET A 39 10.40 -9.52 -0.69
N ALA A 40 11.26 -9.62 0.33
CA ALA A 40 12.46 -10.46 0.28
C ALA A 40 12.11 -11.95 0.09
N ALA A 41 11.10 -12.43 0.82
CA ALA A 41 10.57 -13.78 0.70
C ALA A 41 10.00 -14.07 -0.69
N THR A 42 9.29 -13.10 -1.28
CA THR A 42 8.74 -13.23 -2.63
C THR A 42 9.85 -13.31 -3.66
N ALA A 43 10.87 -12.45 -3.58
CA ALA A 43 12.02 -12.49 -4.46
C ALA A 43 12.77 -13.85 -4.37
N ALA A 44 13.02 -14.33 -3.15
CA ALA A 44 13.67 -15.63 -2.93
C ALA A 44 12.81 -16.82 -3.44
N SER A 45 11.48 -16.75 -3.32
CA SER A 45 10.58 -17.78 -3.85
C SER A 45 10.65 -17.90 -5.36
N VAL A 46 10.82 -16.79 -6.06
CA VAL A 46 10.89 -16.77 -7.53
C VAL A 46 12.11 -17.56 -8.01
N GLU A 47 13.20 -17.52 -7.24
CA GLU A 47 14.45 -18.22 -7.49
C GLU A 47 14.39 -19.70 -7.06
N ALA A 48 13.85 -20.00 -5.87
CA ALA A 48 13.92 -21.33 -5.23
C ALA A 48 12.64 -22.19 -5.37
N GLY A 49 11.50 -21.64 -5.78
CA GLY A 49 10.26 -22.38 -6.04
C GLY A 49 9.28 -22.54 -4.87
N GLN A 50 9.53 -21.91 -3.71
CA GLN A 50 8.61 -21.73 -2.56
C GLN A 50 9.25 -20.77 -1.53
N SER A 51 8.44 -20.05 -0.73
CA SER A 51 8.92 -19.40 0.52
C SER A 51 8.13 -19.93 1.70
N ASP A 52 8.83 -20.61 2.58
CA ASP A 52 8.30 -21.12 3.84
C ASP A 52 7.88 -19.96 4.76
N PHE A 53 8.54 -18.80 4.67
CA PHE A 53 8.24 -17.64 5.52
C PHE A 53 6.86 -17.04 5.24
N GLY A 54 6.52 -16.78 3.97
CA GLY A 54 5.26 -16.10 3.63
C GLY A 54 4.04 -16.92 4.07
N MET A 55 4.11 -18.24 3.88
CA MET A 55 3.07 -19.16 4.33
C MET A 55 3.03 -19.27 5.87
N ALA A 56 4.18 -19.34 6.53
CA ALA A 56 4.24 -19.42 7.98
C ALA A 56 3.72 -18.14 8.65
N ARG A 57 4.07 -16.96 8.13
CA ARG A 57 3.52 -15.66 8.54
C ARG A 57 2.00 -15.67 8.41
N PHE A 58 1.48 -16.03 7.23
CA PHE A 58 0.04 -16.04 6.97
C PHE A 58 -0.74 -16.86 8.02
N TYR A 59 -0.34 -18.11 8.26
CA TYR A 59 -1.01 -18.95 9.24
C TYR A 59 -0.83 -18.46 10.67
N ALA A 60 0.38 -18.05 11.07
CA ALA A 60 0.62 -17.54 12.41
C ALA A 60 -0.23 -16.29 12.69
N SER A 61 -0.26 -15.34 11.75
CA SER A 61 -1.05 -14.12 11.85
C SER A 61 -2.54 -14.44 11.91
N TYR A 62 -3.05 -15.32 11.04
CA TYR A 62 -4.45 -15.77 11.11
C TYR A 62 -4.81 -16.35 12.49
N HIS A 63 -3.92 -17.17 13.08
CA HIS A 63 -4.15 -17.76 14.39
C HIS A 63 -4.10 -16.77 15.55
N LEU A 64 -3.33 -15.70 15.39
CA LEU A 64 -3.21 -14.62 16.38
C LEU A 64 -4.28 -13.53 16.23
N ASP A 65 -4.99 -13.49 15.10
CA ASP A 65 -5.97 -12.44 14.84
C ASP A 65 -7.17 -12.53 15.80
N PRO A 66 -7.50 -11.45 16.55
CA PRO A 66 -8.64 -11.43 17.47
C PRO A 66 -10.00 -11.68 16.79
N GLY A 67 -10.10 -11.36 15.49
CA GLY A 67 -11.27 -11.55 14.64
C GLY A 67 -11.37 -12.93 13.98
N ARG A 68 -10.44 -13.85 14.27
CA ARG A 68 -10.40 -15.20 13.68
C ARG A 68 -11.73 -15.92 13.82
N GLY A 69 -12.23 -16.44 12.69
CA GLY A 69 -13.48 -17.19 12.63
C GLY A 69 -14.74 -16.34 12.78
N ARG A 70 -14.60 -15.02 12.83
CA ARG A 70 -15.70 -14.04 12.82
C ARG A 70 -15.57 -13.09 11.64
N SER A 71 -14.64 -12.14 11.72
CA SER A 71 -14.37 -11.14 10.68
C SER A 71 -13.23 -11.53 9.75
N VAL A 72 -12.40 -12.49 10.15
CA VAL A 72 -11.34 -13.08 9.30
C VAL A 72 -11.62 -14.57 9.13
N VAL A 73 -11.95 -14.97 7.90
CA VAL A 73 -12.29 -16.36 7.54
C VAL A 73 -11.33 -16.89 6.48
N MET A 74 -10.99 -18.18 6.61
CA MET A 74 -10.23 -18.89 5.58
C MET A 74 -11.17 -19.30 4.45
N PHE A 75 -10.76 -19.02 3.22
CA PHE A 75 -11.50 -19.38 2.02
C PHE A 75 -10.56 -20.02 1.00
N GLY A 76 -11.01 -21.10 0.37
CA GLY A 76 -10.27 -21.81 -0.69
C GLY A 76 -10.18 -23.32 -0.46
N PRO A 77 -9.65 -24.09 -1.43
CA PRO A 77 -9.49 -25.54 -1.32
C PRO A 77 -8.66 -25.92 -0.07
N GLY A 78 -9.20 -26.80 0.78
CA GLY A 78 -8.55 -27.19 2.03
C GLY A 78 -8.88 -26.31 3.24
N SER A 79 -9.80 -25.35 3.13
CA SER A 79 -10.30 -24.58 4.28
C SER A 79 -10.94 -25.43 5.39
N ASP A 80 -11.42 -26.62 5.04
CA ASP A 80 -12.01 -27.61 5.97
C ASP A 80 -10.95 -28.54 6.59
N ALA A 81 -9.70 -28.48 6.12
CA ALA A 81 -8.60 -29.28 6.66
C ALA A 81 -7.96 -28.59 7.88
N GLU A 82 -7.29 -29.38 8.72
CA GLU A 82 -6.53 -28.82 9.84
C GLU A 82 -5.41 -27.91 9.33
N LEU A 83 -5.51 -26.63 9.67
CA LEU A 83 -4.58 -25.61 9.19
C LEU A 83 -3.23 -25.73 9.93
N PRO A 84 -2.09 -25.51 9.26
CA PRO A 84 -0.80 -25.43 9.93
C PRO A 84 -0.80 -24.36 11.01
N THR A 85 -0.25 -24.65 12.18
CA THR A 85 -0.18 -23.72 13.33
C THR A 85 1.27 -23.33 13.66
N PRO A 86 2.00 -22.64 12.75
CA PRO A 86 3.36 -22.21 13.03
C PRO A 86 3.37 -21.25 14.22
N THR A 87 4.29 -21.48 15.13
CA THR A 87 4.50 -20.61 16.29
C THR A 87 5.23 -19.33 15.89
N PRO A 88 5.06 -18.21 16.63
CA PRO A 88 5.88 -17.02 16.41
C PRO A 88 7.39 -17.27 16.45
N HIS A 89 7.83 -18.33 17.17
CA HIS A 89 9.23 -18.71 17.21
C HIS A 89 9.73 -19.29 15.89
N GLU A 90 8.93 -20.16 15.25
CA GLU A 90 9.25 -20.76 13.95
C GLU A 90 9.22 -19.69 12.85
N VAL A 91 8.23 -18.80 12.86
CA VAL A 91 8.18 -17.68 11.92
C VAL A 91 9.41 -16.77 12.08
N ALA A 92 9.83 -16.48 13.31
CA ALA A 92 11.03 -15.69 13.57
C ALA A 92 12.32 -16.39 13.09
N ALA A 93 12.40 -17.73 13.19
CA ALA A 93 13.55 -18.49 12.69
C ALA A 93 13.62 -18.46 11.15
N LEU A 94 12.47 -18.59 10.48
CA LEU A 94 12.39 -18.40 9.02
C LEU A 94 12.75 -16.96 8.64
N LEU A 95 12.26 -15.98 9.40
CA LEU A 95 12.61 -14.58 9.20
C LEU A 95 14.11 -14.36 9.36
N ASP A 96 14.77 -14.92 10.37
CA ASP A 96 16.22 -14.79 10.58
C ASP A 96 17.04 -15.40 9.42
N ALA A 97 16.50 -16.42 8.74
CA ALA A 97 17.15 -17.09 7.61
C ALA A 97 16.97 -16.36 6.26
N LEU A 98 15.98 -15.47 6.13
CA LEU A 98 15.76 -14.73 4.89
C LEU A 98 16.94 -13.80 4.57
N PRO A 99 17.32 -13.62 3.29
CA PRO A 99 18.22 -12.54 2.91
C PRO A 99 17.53 -11.18 3.07
N LEU A 100 18.31 -10.12 3.31
CA LEU A 100 17.78 -8.76 3.24
C LEU A 100 17.49 -8.38 1.78
N PRO A 101 16.39 -7.66 1.50
CA PRO A 101 16.06 -7.25 0.14
C PRO A 101 17.01 -6.12 -0.33
N LEU A 102 17.23 -6.05 -1.65
CA LEU A 102 17.75 -4.84 -2.26
C LEU A 102 16.64 -3.78 -2.21
N LEU A 103 16.85 -2.70 -1.46
CA LEU A 103 15.88 -1.61 -1.42
C LEU A 103 15.95 -0.78 -2.69
N THR A 104 14.78 -0.54 -3.26
CA THR A 104 14.55 0.45 -4.32
C THR A 104 13.54 1.46 -3.80
N GLU A 105 13.55 2.67 -4.35
CA GLU A 105 12.59 3.71 -3.97
C GLU A 105 11.14 3.25 -4.16
N THR A 106 10.83 2.66 -5.31
CA THR A 106 9.50 2.12 -5.61
C THR A 106 9.12 0.98 -4.65
N GLY A 107 10.00 0.00 -4.44
CA GLY A 107 9.70 -1.11 -3.53
C GLY A 107 9.47 -0.65 -2.09
N LEU A 108 10.20 0.38 -1.65
CA LEU A 108 9.97 0.98 -0.33
C LEU A 108 8.61 1.68 -0.26
N LEU A 109 8.21 2.43 -1.29
CA LEU A 109 6.88 3.05 -1.38
C LEU A 109 5.74 2.02 -1.41
N GLU A 110 5.90 0.89 -2.10
CA GLU A 110 4.92 -0.20 -2.07
C GLU A 110 4.77 -0.80 -0.65
N ALA A 111 5.87 -0.97 0.07
CA ALA A 111 5.90 -1.43 1.47
C ALA A 111 5.18 -0.45 2.40
N LEU A 112 5.44 0.84 2.22
CA LEU A 112 4.83 1.92 2.99
C LEU A 112 3.34 2.00 2.72
N CYS A 113 2.91 1.95 1.45
CA CYS A 113 1.49 1.92 1.09
C CYS A 113 0.78 0.73 1.76
N SER A 114 1.36 -0.47 1.72
CA SER A 114 0.83 -1.65 2.41
C SER A 114 0.77 -1.47 3.95
N THR A 115 1.76 -0.78 4.52
CA THR A 115 1.81 -0.48 5.96
C THR A 115 0.72 0.50 6.38
N VAL A 116 0.54 1.57 5.61
CA VAL A 116 -0.46 2.62 5.84
C VAL A 116 -1.87 2.06 5.68
N ASN A 117 -2.13 1.28 4.62
CA ASN A 117 -3.43 0.64 4.39
C ASN A 117 -3.84 -0.37 5.48
N SER A 118 -2.87 -0.88 6.25
CA SER A 118 -3.14 -1.79 7.36
C SER A 118 -3.44 -1.06 8.68
N ALA A 119 -3.33 0.27 8.72
CA ALA A 119 -3.58 1.05 9.93
C ALA A 119 -5.06 0.94 10.32
N ARG A 120 -5.31 0.69 11.61
CA ARG A 120 -6.66 0.54 12.15
C ARG A 120 -6.70 0.97 13.61
N TYR A 121 -7.41 2.05 13.89
CA TYR A 121 -7.45 2.67 15.23
C TYR A 121 -8.80 2.50 15.95
N TRP A 122 -9.78 1.88 15.29
CA TRP A 122 -11.14 1.61 15.81
C TRP A 122 -11.36 0.16 16.26
N GLN A 123 -10.33 -0.66 16.17
CA GLN A 123 -10.37 -2.09 16.49
C GLN A 123 -9.01 -2.58 16.99
N GLU A 124 -9.00 -3.81 17.50
CA GLU A 124 -7.81 -4.48 17.99
C GLU A 124 -6.75 -4.61 16.88
N PRO A 125 -5.44 -4.67 17.21
CA PRO A 125 -4.39 -4.93 16.23
C PRO A 125 -4.64 -6.22 15.44
N ASP A 126 -4.21 -6.24 14.17
CA ASP A 126 -4.37 -7.42 13.31
C ASP A 126 -3.39 -8.54 13.68
N GLY A 127 -3.65 -9.73 13.15
CA GLY A 127 -2.79 -10.88 13.39
C GLY A 127 -1.30 -10.62 13.09
N ASP A 128 -1.00 -9.84 12.05
CA ASP A 128 0.36 -9.46 11.67
C ASP A 128 0.99 -8.50 12.69
N ASP A 129 0.24 -7.51 13.17
CA ASP A 129 0.68 -6.58 14.21
C ASP A 129 0.93 -7.29 15.54
N VAL A 130 0.05 -8.25 15.90
CA VAL A 130 0.20 -9.11 17.08
C VAL A 130 1.44 -10.00 16.94
N LEU A 131 1.61 -10.64 15.78
CA LEU A 131 2.78 -11.48 15.48
C LEU A 131 4.07 -10.67 15.58
N ALA A 132 4.13 -9.52 14.90
CA ALA A 132 5.29 -8.65 14.86
C ALA A 132 5.65 -8.08 16.24
N ALA A 133 4.66 -7.88 17.12
CA ALA A 133 4.88 -7.41 18.49
C ALA A 133 5.55 -8.46 19.41
N THR A 134 5.54 -9.74 19.06
CA THR A 134 6.15 -10.79 19.90
C THR A 134 7.66 -10.55 20.08
N PRO A 135 8.26 -10.86 21.25
CA PRO A 135 9.68 -10.59 21.49
C PRO A 135 10.64 -11.24 20.49
N LYS A 136 10.30 -12.44 19.98
CA LYS A 136 11.11 -13.16 19.00
C LYS A 136 11.04 -12.50 17.62
N MET A 137 9.86 -12.09 17.17
CA MET A 137 9.70 -11.35 15.91
C MET A 137 10.38 -9.99 15.99
N ARG A 138 10.20 -9.22 17.06
CA ARG A 138 10.89 -7.93 17.25
C ARG A 138 12.41 -8.05 17.16
N ARG A 139 12.99 -9.11 17.71
CA ARG A 139 14.43 -9.40 17.57
C ARG A 139 14.81 -9.63 16.11
N ALA A 140 14.07 -10.50 15.41
CA ALA A 140 14.35 -10.87 14.03
C ALA A 140 14.14 -9.69 13.05
N LEU A 141 13.21 -8.78 13.33
CA LEU A 141 12.95 -7.58 12.52
C LEU A 141 14.03 -6.50 12.65
N ARG A 142 14.92 -6.56 13.67
CA ARG A 142 15.95 -5.54 13.91
C ARG A 142 16.86 -5.30 12.71
N ARG A 143 17.22 -6.35 11.96
CA ARG A 143 18.05 -6.23 10.76
C ARG A 143 17.36 -5.49 9.60
N PHE A 144 16.03 -5.56 9.51
CA PHE A 144 15.24 -4.78 8.55
C PHE A 144 15.09 -3.32 8.98
N ALA A 145 14.89 -3.07 10.28
CA ALA A 145 14.90 -1.72 10.83
C ALA A 145 16.26 -1.03 10.64
N GLN A 146 17.36 -1.78 10.83
CA GLN A 146 18.71 -1.28 10.54
C GLN A 146 18.91 -1.00 9.05
N LEU A 147 18.45 -1.90 8.17
CA LEU A 147 18.49 -1.68 6.72
C LEU A 147 17.76 -0.38 6.31
N LEU A 148 16.64 -0.07 6.95
CA LEU A 148 15.89 1.18 6.72
C LEU A 148 16.68 2.41 7.18
N ALA A 149 17.27 2.36 8.38
CA ALA A 149 18.06 3.45 8.91
C ALA A 149 19.31 3.75 8.08
N ASP A 150 19.93 2.72 7.51
CA ASP A 150 21.15 2.86 6.70
C ASP A 150 20.85 3.22 5.23
N SER A 151 19.58 3.24 4.82
CA SER A 151 19.19 3.39 3.41
C SER A 151 19.14 4.85 2.96
N PRO A 152 19.70 5.21 1.80
CA PRO A 152 19.54 6.55 1.24
C PRO A 152 18.08 6.87 0.87
N HIS A 153 17.23 5.85 0.66
CA HIS A 153 15.82 6.04 0.30
C HIS A 153 14.93 6.53 1.46
N THR A 154 15.46 6.56 2.69
CA THR A 154 14.74 7.06 3.89
C THR A 154 15.17 8.46 4.31
N GLN A 155 16.08 9.11 3.56
CA GLN A 155 16.63 10.44 3.88
C GLN A 155 15.57 11.54 4.04
N TRP A 156 14.40 11.40 3.42
CA TRP A 156 13.32 12.38 3.52
C TRP A 156 12.42 12.17 4.74
N TRP A 157 12.59 11.11 5.52
CA TRP A 157 11.61 10.72 6.55
C TRP A 157 11.62 11.56 7.81
N THR A 158 12.78 12.08 8.18
CA THR A 158 13.04 12.82 9.41
C THR A 158 13.20 14.32 9.21
N PRO A 159 13.69 14.85 8.06
CA PRO A 159 13.80 16.29 7.90
C PRO A 159 12.44 16.99 7.93
N PRO A 160 12.40 18.23 8.46
CA PRO A 160 11.23 19.10 8.39
C PRO A 160 10.72 19.26 6.96
N THR A 161 9.44 19.60 6.84
CA THR A 161 8.85 19.83 5.53
C THR A 161 9.35 21.13 4.90
N ASP A 162 9.58 21.13 3.59
CA ASP A 162 9.84 22.36 2.83
C ASP A 162 8.50 23.02 2.46
N PRO A 163 8.19 24.23 2.95
CA PRO A 163 6.94 24.93 2.61
C PRO A 163 6.78 25.21 1.11
N ALA A 164 7.88 25.29 0.34
CA ALA A 164 7.82 25.56 -1.10
C ALA A 164 7.50 24.31 -1.94
N GLY A 165 7.74 23.11 -1.39
CA GLY A 165 7.60 21.82 -2.08
C GLY A 165 6.28 21.10 -1.83
N GLN A 166 5.22 21.84 -1.51
CA GLN A 166 3.96 21.28 -1.00
C GLN A 166 2.90 21.08 -2.08
N TRP A 167 2.33 19.89 -2.15
CA TRP A 167 1.34 19.50 -3.13
C TRP A 167 0.08 18.94 -2.46
N ALA A 168 -1.07 19.50 -2.82
CA ALA A 168 -2.36 18.95 -2.49
C ALA A 168 -2.71 17.81 -3.45
N VAL A 169 -3.39 16.79 -2.92
CA VAL A 169 -3.93 15.66 -3.68
C VAL A 169 -5.43 15.65 -3.50
N THR A 170 -6.17 15.56 -4.60
CA THR A 170 -7.62 15.43 -4.61
C THR A 170 -7.99 14.19 -5.42
N PHE A 171 -8.42 13.14 -4.73
CA PHE A 171 -8.92 11.94 -5.39
C PHE A 171 -10.30 12.19 -6.00
N PHE A 172 -10.59 11.53 -7.12
CA PHE A 172 -11.91 11.63 -7.73
C PHE A 172 -12.85 10.58 -7.15
N ASP A 173 -14.00 11.04 -6.66
CA ASP A 173 -15.10 10.17 -6.24
C ASP A 173 -15.85 9.60 -7.46
N ASP A 174 -16.29 8.35 -7.37
CA ASP A 174 -17.31 7.77 -8.27
C ASP A 174 -18.56 7.36 -7.47
N PRO A 175 -19.72 8.03 -7.65
CA PRO A 175 -19.95 9.20 -8.50
C PRO A 175 -19.35 10.50 -7.88
N PRO A 176 -19.04 11.52 -8.70
CA PRO A 176 -18.45 12.77 -8.22
C PRO A 176 -19.33 13.44 -7.16
N ARG A 177 -18.78 13.68 -5.97
CA ARG A 177 -19.48 14.44 -4.94
C ARG A 177 -19.31 15.94 -5.20
N PRO A 178 -20.38 16.75 -5.04
CA PRO A 178 -20.24 18.20 -5.11
C PRO A 178 -19.23 18.66 -4.05
N PRO A 179 -18.29 19.56 -4.40
CA PRO A 179 -17.31 20.03 -3.45
C PRO A 179 -18.03 20.74 -2.28
N PRO A 180 -17.62 20.49 -1.03
CA PRO A 180 -18.19 21.21 0.10
C PRO A 180 -17.97 22.72 -0.07
N ALA A 181 -18.88 23.52 0.47
CA ALA A 181 -18.69 24.96 0.53
C ALA A 181 -17.37 25.26 1.25
N ARG A 182 -16.46 25.99 0.59
CA ARG A 182 -15.16 26.35 1.18
C ARG A 182 -15.40 27.31 2.33
N LYS A 183 -15.29 26.79 3.55
CA LYS A 183 -15.12 27.59 4.77
C LYS A 183 -13.65 28.00 4.89
N GLY A 184 -13.38 29.16 5.47
CA GLY A 184 -12.01 29.51 5.85
C GLY A 184 -11.49 28.57 6.93
N ALA A 185 -10.17 28.45 7.05
CA ALA A 185 -9.52 27.58 8.04
C ALA A 185 -9.95 27.91 9.48
N ALA A 186 -10.06 29.21 9.80
CA ALA A 186 -10.48 29.67 11.13
C ALA A 186 -11.92 29.23 11.48
N GLU A 187 -12.86 29.40 10.55
CA GLU A 187 -14.26 28.96 10.75
C GLU A 187 -14.34 27.44 10.87
N THR A 188 -13.57 26.71 10.05
CA THR A 188 -13.50 25.25 10.09
C THR A 188 -13.01 24.75 11.45
N LEU A 189 -11.96 25.37 11.99
CA LEU A 189 -11.39 25.02 13.29
C LEU A 189 -12.32 25.37 14.46
N GLU A 190 -13.02 26.51 14.40
CA GLU A 190 -14.00 26.89 15.42
C GLU A 190 -15.18 25.92 15.44
N GLN A 191 -15.75 25.61 14.27
CA GLN A 191 -16.84 24.63 14.16
C GLN A 191 -16.41 23.25 14.64
N TRP A 192 -15.23 22.79 14.21
CA TRP A 192 -14.66 21.51 14.64
C TRP A 192 -14.55 21.42 16.16
N ARG A 193 -14.08 22.47 16.83
CA ARG A 193 -13.98 22.50 18.29
C ARG A 193 -15.35 22.36 18.96
N LEU A 194 -16.36 23.05 18.44
CA LEU A 194 -17.73 22.95 18.96
C LEU A 194 -18.27 21.52 18.80
N ASP A 195 -18.02 20.90 17.65
CA ASP A 195 -18.46 19.54 17.35
C ASP A 195 -17.79 18.51 18.27
N VAL A 196 -16.47 18.61 18.50
CA VAL A 196 -15.75 17.69 19.38
C VAL A 196 -16.21 17.83 20.84
N ASN A 197 -16.39 19.05 21.36
CA ASN A 197 -16.90 19.25 22.71
C ASN A 197 -18.34 18.72 22.86
N SER A 198 -19.17 18.93 21.84
CA SER A 198 -20.55 18.42 21.82
C SER A 198 -20.59 16.89 21.72
N GLU A 199 -19.65 16.28 20.99
CA GLU A 199 -19.49 14.83 20.95
C GLU A 199 -19.03 14.29 22.29
N GLU A 200 -18.04 14.87 22.95
CA GLU A 200 -17.56 14.42 24.27
C GLU A 200 -18.68 14.44 25.32
N LEU A 201 -19.45 15.54 25.39
CA LEU A 201 -20.57 15.67 26.34
C LEU A 201 -21.68 14.65 26.09
N ARG A 202 -22.09 14.46 24.82
CA ARG A 202 -23.08 13.43 24.46
C ARG A 202 -22.53 12.04 24.76
N SER A 203 -21.27 11.79 24.45
CA SER A 203 -20.62 10.49 24.67
C SER A 203 -20.58 10.13 26.14
N ALA A 204 -20.34 11.09 27.02
CA ALA A 204 -20.32 10.88 28.46
C ALA A 204 -21.70 10.50 29.02
N THR A 205 -22.77 10.91 28.36
CA THR A 205 -24.17 10.68 28.79
C THR A 205 -24.77 9.42 28.15
N ASP A 206 -24.57 9.25 26.84
CA ASP A 206 -25.33 8.31 26.02
C ASP A 206 -24.60 6.97 25.79
N ARG A 207 -23.26 6.95 25.92
CA ARG A 207 -22.45 5.77 25.60
C ARG A 207 -22.11 4.95 26.87
N PRO A 208 -21.92 3.62 26.75
CA PRO A 208 -21.49 2.80 27.87
C PRO A 208 -20.22 3.32 28.55
N SER A 209 -20.15 3.15 29.87
CA SER A 209 -18.95 3.45 30.66
C SER A 209 -17.89 2.36 30.56
N ASP A 210 -18.31 1.12 30.31
CA ASP A 210 -17.43 -0.01 30.06
C ASP A 210 -16.70 0.16 28.72
N PRO A 211 -15.36 0.36 28.71
CA PRO A 211 -14.60 0.55 27.47
C PRO A 211 -14.59 -0.70 26.58
N THR A 212 -14.94 -1.87 27.12
CA THR A 212 -15.03 -3.13 26.35
C THR A 212 -16.36 -3.29 25.60
N ALA A 213 -17.32 -2.39 25.83
CA ALA A 213 -18.62 -2.44 25.17
C ALA A 213 -18.47 -2.37 23.64
N ASN A 214 -19.38 -3.04 22.92
CA ASN A 214 -19.37 -3.01 21.46
C ASN A 214 -19.94 -1.70 20.92
N PHE A 215 -19.17 -0.63 21.04
CA PHE A 215 -19.49 0.72 20.60
C PHE A 215 -18.29 1.28 19.83
N SER A 216 -18.56 2.07 18.79
CA SER A 216 -17.52 2.74 17.99
C SER A 216 -17.99 4.15 17.60
N GLY A 217 -17.07 5.04 17.26
CA GLY A 217 -17.35 6.41 16.88
C GLY A 217 -16.18 7.08 16.17
N ALA A 218 -16.05 8.39 16.34
CA ALA A 218 -14.90 9.12 15.80
C ALA A 218 -13.63 8.68 16.52
N TRP A 219 -12.65 8.13 15.80
CA TRP A 219 -11.40 7.61 16.40
C TRP A 219 -10.16 8.43 16.01
N TRP A 220 -10.29 9.33 15.02
CA TRP A 220 -9.20 10.19 14.55
C TRP A 220 -8.78 11.26 15.57
N SER A 221 -7.51 11.65 15.51
CA SER A 221 -6.94 12.79 16.25
C SER A 221 -6.27 13.84 15.35
N ARG A 222 -6.21 13.60 14.02
CA ARG A 222 -5.76 14.61 13.04
C ARG A 222 -6.62 15.89 13.03
N PRO A 223 -6.11 16.99 12.43
CA PRO A 223 -6.91 18.18 12.14
C PRO A 223 -8.13 17.87 11.25
N PRO A 224 -9.18 18.70 11.29
CA PRO A 224 -10.40 18.46 10.52
C PRO A 224 -10.15 18.44 9.01
N SER A 225 -10.82 17.53 8.31
CA SER A 225 -10.69 17.34 6.85
C SER A 225 -11.13 18.53 6.00
N GLY A 226 -11.81 19.53 6.59
CA GLY A 226 -12.15 20.78 5.90
C GLY A 226 -10.95 21.72 5.68
N LEU A 227 -9.80 21.45 6.31
CA LEU A 227 -8.57 22.21 6.10
C LEU A 227 -7.84 21.77 4.84
N ALA A 228 -7.10 22.70 4.25
CA ALA A 228 -6.16 22.36 3.20
C ALA A 228 -5.07 21.45 3.76
N SER A 229 -4.74 20.38 3.03
CA SER A 229 -3.64 19.48 3.34
C SER A 229 -2.73 19.31 2.12
N SER A 230 -1.44 19.07 2.39
CA SER A 230 -0.44 18.82 1.36
C SER A 230 0.64 17.88 1.85
N THR A 231 1.38 17.30 0.91
CA THR A 231 2.56 16.47 1.16
C THR A 231 3.71 16.94 0.30
N ARG A 232 4.94 16.48 0.60
CA ARG A 232 6.10 16.79 -0.24
C ARG A 232 6.03 16.06 -1.58
N SER A 233 6.73 16.60 -2.58
CA SER A 233 7.00 15.91 -3.84
C SER A 233 8.08 14.83 -3.66
N LEU A 234 7.84 13.64 -4.21
CA LEU A 234 8.80 12.54 -4.33
C LEU A 234 9.33 12.41 -5.77
N GLY A 235 9.43 13.54 -6.48
CA GLY A 235 9.93 13.60 -7.85
C GLY A 235 9.07 12.81 -8.83
N ALA A 236 9.66 11.80 -9.49
CA ALA A 236 8.98 10.99 -10.50
C ALA A 236 7.80 10.16 -9.95
N HIS A 237 7.76 9.95 -8.63
CA HIS A 237 6.66 9.24 -7.97
C HIS A 237 5.47 10.16 -7.61
N GLY A 238 5.55 11.46 -7.92
CA GLY A 238 4.54 12.43 -7.53
C GLY A 238 4.58 12.73 -6.02
N PRO A 239 3.58 13.45 -5.48
CA PRO A 239 3.55 13.75 -4.05
C PRO A 239 3.22 12.53 -3.18
N ALA A 240 3.74 12.52 -1.94
CA ALA A 240 3.58 11.38 -1.03
C ALA A 240 2.10 11.04 -0.75
N GLY A 241 1.22 12.04 -0.78
CA GLY A 241 -0.22 11.89 -0.59
C GLY A 241 -0.96 11.12 -1.68
N LEU A 242 -0.30 10.78 -2.80
CA LEU A 242 -0.84 9.78 -3.75
C LEU A 242 -0.71 8.35 -3.20
N TRP A 243 0.34 8.09 -2.42
CA TRP A 243 0.73 6.74 -2.00
C TRP A 243 0.28 6.40 -0.58
N LEU A 244 0.31 7.41 0.30
CA LEU A 244 0.28 7.23 1.75
C LEU A 244 -1.01 7.82 2.34
N VAL A 245 -2.14 7.16 2.08
CA VAL A 245 -3.46 7.59 2.56
C VAL A 245 -3.96 6.60 3.60
N GLU A 246 -4.19 7.07 4.83
CA GLU A 246 -4.89 6.27 5.83
C GLU A 246 -6.37 6.14 5.47
N ASP A 247 -6.90 4.93 5.61
CA ASP A 247 -8.30 4.60 5.31
C ASP A 247 -8.74 4.98 3.89
N GLY A 248 -7.81 4.92 2.93
CA GLY A 248 -8.12 5.06 1.52
C GLY A 248 -9.13 4.01 1.07
N PHE A 249 -10.01 4.39 0.14
CA PHE A 249 -11.05 3.54 -0.41
C PHE A 249 -10.62 2.84 -1.72
N GLY A 250 -9.32 2.85 -2.03
CA GLY A 250 -8.77 2.24 -3.24
C GLY A 250 -8.87 3.16 -4.45
N GLU A 251 -8.62 4.44 -4.22
CA GLU A 251 -8.67 5.50 -5.21
C GLU A 251 -7.67 5.24 -6.34
N THR A 252 -8.14 5.30 -7.59
CA THR A 252 -7.33 4.98 -8.77
C THR A 252 -7.00 6.20 -9.63
N GLU A 253 -7.56 7.37 -9.30
CA GLU A 253 -7.36 8.61 -10.04
C GLU A 253 -7.37 9.81 -9.10
N ALA A 254 -6.46 10.75 -9.34
CA ALA A 254 -6.31 11.95 -8.52
C ALA A 254 -5.88 13.16 -9.36
N ALA A 255 -6.30 14.35 -8.94
CA ALA A 255 -5.65 15.59 -9.33
C ALA A 255 -4.65 16.02 -8.27
N ILE A 256 -3.46 16.45 -8.69
CA ILE A 256 -2.48 17.11 -7.82
C ILE A 256 -2.38 18.59 -8.18
N GLU A 257 -2.14 19.44 -7.18
CA GLU A 257 -1.98 20.89 -7.33
C GLU A 257 -0.94 21.39 -6.32
N GLN A 258 0.01 22.23 -6.75
CA GLN A 258 0.97 22.85 -5.85
C GLN A 258 0.28 23.88 -4.96
N LEU A 259 0.59 23.87 -3.67
CA LEU A 259 0.13 24.88 -2.73
C LEU A 259 1.19 25.96 -2.52
N HIS A 260 0.74 27.21 -2.46
CA HIS A 260 1.57 28.33 -2.05
C HIS A 260 1.45 28.54 -0.54
N ALA A 261 2.40 27.95 0.20
CA ALA A 261 2.56 28.26 1.61
C ALA A 261 2.93 29.74 1.81
N PRO A 262 2.43 30.40 2.88
CA PRO A 262 2.87 31.75 3.21
C PRO A 262 4.39 31.81 3.39
N HIS A 263 5.03 32.87 2.89
CA HIS A 263 6.46 33.06 3.09
C HIS A 263 6.80 33.13 4.59
N GLY A 264 7.69 32.27 5.06
CA GLY A 264 8.05 32.18 6.48
C GLY A 264 6.99 31.52 7.36
N ALA A 265 6.14 30.67 6.79
CA ALA A 265 5.15 29.88 7.53
C ALA A 265 5.81 29.12 8.70
N ARG A 266 5.21 29.25 9.88
CA ARG A 266 5.60 28.54 11.09
C ARG A 266 4.91 27.19 11.09
N ILE A 267 5.67 26.13 10.81
CA ILE A 267 5.16 24.76 10.81
C ILE A 267 5.63 24.06 12.07
N PHE A 268 4.70 23.41 12.78
CA PHE A 268 5.08 22.51 13.87
C PHE A 268 5.30 21.09 13.32
N GLU A 269 6.44 20.52 13.67
CA GLU A 269 6.88 19.20 13.21
C GLU A 269 6.53 18.14 14.26
N ILE A 270 5.75 17.12 13.87
CA ILE A 270 5.51 15.92 14.66
C ILE A 270 6.47 14.85 14.15
N ASP A 271 7.64 14.76 14.79
CA ASP A 271 8.71 13.83 14.42
C ASP A 271 8.82 12.60 15.34
N SER A 272 8.06 12.60 16.45
CA SER A 272 8.21 11.64 17.53
C SER A 272 6.99 11.60 18.46
N PRO A 273 6.87 10.54 19.30
CA PRO A 273 5.86 10.50 20.35
C PRO A 273 6.01 11.67 21.36
N ALA A 274 7.24 12.16 21.56
CA ALA A 274 7.51 13.27 22.45
C ALA A 274 6.97 14.61 21.89
N ALA A 275 7.14 14.85 20.60
CA ALA A 275 6.57 16.01 19.91
C ALA A 275 5.03 16.01 19.98
N TRP A 276 4.40 14.84 19.76
CA TRP A 276 2.95 14.69 19.95
C TRP A 276 2.49 14.94 21.39
N ALA A 277 3.22 14.39 22.37
CA ALA A 277 2.92 14.62 23.79
C ALA A 277 3.05 16.10 24.18
N GLN A 278 4.05 16.81 23.66
CA GLN A 278 4.20 18.26 23.85
C GLN A 278 2.99 19.00 23.28
N LEU A 279 2.59 18.67 22.06
CA LEU A 279 1.45 19.28 21.38
C LEU A 279 0.16 19.12 22.20
N CYS A 280 -0.08 17.91 22.73
CA CYS A 280 -1.22 17.63 23.61
C CYS A 280 -1.15 18.40 24.94
N ARG A 281 0.05 18.63 25.50
CA ARG A 281 0.23 19.37 26.77
C ARG A 281 0.01 20.87 26.62
N GLU A 282 0.49 21.48 25.53
CA GLU A 282 0.35 22.93 25.29
C GLU A 282 -1.12 23.33 25.12
N HIS A 283 -1.88 22.53 24.36
CA HIS A 283 -3.28 22.81 24.04
C HIS A 283 -4.10 21.52 24.08
N SER A 284 -4.58 21.13 25.26
CA SER A 284 -5.35 19.90 25.45
C SER A 284 -6.85 20.09 25.19
N LEU A 285 -7.44 19.13 24.49
CA LEU A 285 -8.88 18.92 24.40
C LEU A 285 -9.23 17.55 24.99
N GLU A 286 -10.20 17.51 25.91
CA GLU A 286 -10.66 16.28 26.56
C GLU A 286 -11.53 15.48 25.60
N VAL A 287 -11.23 14.18 25.43
CA VAL A 287 -11.94 13.30 24.50
C VAL A 287 -12.14 11.89 25.07
N THR A 288 -12.14 11.75 26.39
CA THR A 288 -12.22 10.46 27.09
C THR A 288 -13.47 9.69 26.72
N ALA A 289 -14.65 10.27 26.84
CA ALA A 289 -15.88 9.56 26.56
C ALA A 289 -16.06 9.29 25.07
N ALA A 290 -15.67 10.23 24.21
CA ALA A 290 -15.77 10.11 22.77
C ALA A 290 -14.86 9.01 22.21
N LYS A 291 -13.61 8.90 22.70
CA LYS A 291 -12.60 7.97 22.16
C LYS A 291 -12.48 6.66 22.91
N ARG A 292 -13.10 6.50 24.10
CA ARG A 292 -12.79 5.39 25.02
C ARG A 292 -12.79 4.01 24.38
N HIS A 293 -13.78 3.69 23.54
CA HIS A 293 -13.98 2.34 23.04
C HIS A 293 -12.95 2.01 21.95
N ASP A 294 -12.83 2.89 20.96
CA ASP A 294 -11.92 2.71 19.83
C ASP A 294 -10.44 2.77 20.30
N TRP A 295 -10.09 3.75 21.13
CA TRP A 295 -8.72 3.85 21.67
C TRP A 295 -8.41 2.76 22.68
N TYR A 296 -9.39 2.25 23.43
CA TYR A 296 -9.21 1.04 24.23
C TYR A 296 -8.92 -0.18 23.35
N ARG A 297 -9.68 -0.41 22.27
CA ARG A 297 -9.47 -1.57 21.38
C ARG A 297 -8.08 -1.58 20.77
N THR A 298 -7.63 -0.44 20.25
CA THR A 298 -6.32 -0.36 19.59
C THR A 298 -5.14 -0.42 20.58
N THR A 299 -5.30 0.08 21.82
CA THR A 299 -4.18 0.21 22.77
C THR A 299 -4.22 -0.68 24.02
N GLY A 300 -5.39 -1.23 24.37
CA GLY A 300 -5.66 -1.91 25.63
C GLY A 300 -5.68 -0.98 26.87
N ARG A 301 -5.46 0.33 26.73
CA ARG A 301 -5.42 1.26 27.86
C ARG A 301 -6.81 1.74 28.25
N ILE A 302 -7.04 1.78 29.56
CA ILE A 302 -8.19 2.46 30.19
C ILE A 302 -7.68 3.70 30.91
N GLY A 303 -8.38 4.83 30.76
CA GLY A 303 -8.06 6.06 31.47
C GLY A 303 -8.47 7.30 30.69
N SER A 304 -8.01 8.46 31.16
CA SER A 304 -8.29 9.74 30.50
C SER A 304 -7.51 9.89 29.20
N TRP A 305 -8.18 10.47 28.21
CA TRP A 305 -7.70 10.69 26.86
C TRP A 305 -7.82 12.15 26.46
N VAL A 306 -6.75 12.68 25.90
CA VAL A 306 -6.70 14.03 25.34
C VAL A 306 -6.17 14.00 23.92
N MET A 307 -6.44 15.07 23.18
CA MET A 307 -5.84 15.34 21.88
C MET A 307 -5.55 16.84 21.73
N PRO A 308 -4.76 17.26 20.73
CA PRO A 308 -4.49 18.67 20.51
C PRO A 308 -5.76 19.46 20.17
N ASP A 309 -5.88 20.65 20.74
CA ASP A 309 -6.89 21.64 20.38
C ASP A 309 -6.40 22.47 19.18
N TRP A 310 -6.67 21.97 17.97
CA TRP A 310 -6.25 22.59 16.71
C TRP A 310 -6.73 24.05 16.57
N SER A 311 -7.88 24.39 17.17
CA SER A 311 -8.45 25.74 17.12
C SER A 311 -7.60 26.77 17.87
N ARG A 312 -6.80 26.34 18.85
CA ARG A 312 -5.84 27.21 19.56
C ARG A 312 -4.48 27.21 18.90
N PHE A 313 -4.12 26.11 18.27
CA PHE A 313 -2.81 25.96 17.65
C PHE A 313 -2.58 26.94 16.49
N GLN A 314 -3.65 27.32 15.78
CA GLN A 314 -3.61 28.33 14.70
C GLN A 314 -3.13 29.72 15.17
N GLU A 315 -3.14 30.01 16.48
CA GLU A 315 -2.63 31.27 17.04
C GLU A 315 -1.08 31.35 16.93
N LYS A 316 -0.39 30.19 16.97
CA LYS A 316 1.08 30.08 17.04
C LYS A 316 1.71 29.50 15.78
N TYR A 317 0.98 28.66 15.05
CA TYR A 317 1.49 27.98 13.86
C TYR A 317 0.54 28.13 12.68
N ASP A 318 1.13 28.18 11.49
CA ASP A 318 0.42 28.30 10.22
C ASP A 318 0.11 26.91 9.65
N GLY A 319 0.86 25.89 10.04
CA GLY A 319 0.63 24.50 9.69
C GLY A 319 1.20 23.51 10.72
N VAL A 320 0.77 22.26 10.61
CA VAL A 320 1.30 21.14 11.42
C VAL A 320 1.61 19.99 10.46
N HIS A 321 2.85 19.50 10.50
CA HIS A 321 3.34 18.45 9.63
C HIS A 321 3.67 17.20 10.44
N LEU A 322 3.25 16.05 9.93
CA LEU A 322 3.63 14.75 10.46
C LEU A 322 4.73 14.15 9.59
N THR A 323 5.96 14.09 10.11
CA THR A 323 7.06 13.47 9.35
C THR A 323 6.80 11.96 9.19
N MET A 324 7.36 11.35 8.15
CA MET A 324 7.23 9.90 7.96
C MET A 324 7.83 9.11 9.14
N GLY A 325 8.98 9.55 9.68
CA GLY A 325 9.57 8.98 10.89
C GLY A 325 8.64 9.12 12.10
N GLY A 326 8.02 10.29 12.26
CA GLY A 326 7.02 10.56 13.29
C GLY A 326 5.82 9.61 13.17
N TYR A 327 5.28 9.42 11.96
CA TYR A 327 4.20 8.48 11.70
C TYR A 327 4.57 7.06 12.14
N LEU A 328 5.69 6.53 11.64
CA LEU A 328 6.10 5.14 11.88
C LEU A 328 6.35 4.82 13.36
N THR A 329 6.73 5.83 14.15
CA THR A 329 7.06 5.69 15.57
C THR A 329 5.89 6.04 16.51
N THR A 330 4.92 6.84 16.04
CA THR A 330 3.90 7.47 16.90
C THR A 330 2.48 6.99 16.62
N ALA A 331 2.17 6.58 15.39
CA ALA A 331 0.81 6.18 15.04
C ALA A 331 0.38 4.89 15.75
N GLY A 332 -0.79 4.94 16.40
CA GLY A 332 -1.41 3.79 17.06
C GLY A 332 -0.73 3.31 18.35
N VAL A 333 0.12 4.13 18.98
CA VAL A 333 0.68 3.83 20.32
C VAL A 333 0.01 4.65 21.41
N VAL A 334 0.05 4.15 22.65
CA VAL A 334 -0.27 4.97 23.82
C VAL A 334 0.83 5.99 24.02
N ILE A 335 0.47 7.26 24.00
CA ILE A 335 1.41 8.37 24.23
C ILE A 335 1.08 9.02 25.57
N PRO A 336 1.88 8.81 26.63
CA PRO A 336 1.69 9.50 27.89
C PRO A 336 1.84 11.02 27.70
N VAL A 337 0.86 11.77 28.19
CA VAL A 337 0.86 13.25 28.13
C VAL A 337 1.31 13.80 29.48
N ASP A 338 0.74 13.32 30.57
CA ASP A 338 1.11 13.61 31.96
C ASP A 338 0.56 12.54 32.93
N ASP A 339 0.59 12.82 34.23
CA ASP A 339 0.11 11.93 35.29
C ASP A 339 -1.40 11.68 35.18
N GLY A 340 -1.75 10.67 34.38
CA GLY A 340 -3.11 10.14 34.25
C GLY A 340 -3.74 10.33 32.86
N ARG A 341 -3.21 11.23 32.03
CA ARG A 341 -3.72 11.48 30.67
C ARG A 341 -2.78 10.90 29.61
N ALA A 342 -3.38 10.35 28.55
CA ALA A 342 -2.65 9.88 27.38
C ALA A 342 -3.34 10.35 26.11
N SER A 343 -2.67 10.16 24.97
CA SER A 343 -3.20 10.43 23.64
C SER A 343 -2.82 9.31 22.68
N VAL A 344 -3.43 9.30 21.50
CA VAL A 344 -3.11 8.42 20.37
C VAL A 344 -3.09 9.27 19.11
N LEU A 345 -2.01 9.18 18.33
CA LEU A 345 -1.98 9.69 16.95
C LEU A 345 -2.70 8.68 16.07
N ALA A 346 -3.79 9.11 15.42
CA ALA A 346 -4.67 8.26 14.62
C ALA A 346 -5.31 9.03 13.47
N GLY A 347 -5.30 8.44 12.28
CA GLY A 347 -6.02 8.93 11.10
C GLY A 347 -5.30 10.06 10.40
N TRP A 348 -3.97 10.08 10.44
CA TRP A 348 -3.14 11.13 9.85
C TRP A 348 -2.20 10.51 8.83
N ASP A 349 -2.42 10.91 7.57
CA ASP A 349 -1.60 10.51 6.42
C ASP A 349 -0.10 10.84 6.66
N PRO A 350 0.82 9.89 6.48
CA PRO A 350 2.25 10.17 6.64
C PRO A 350 2.72 11.28 5.70
N ASP A 351 3.62 12.13 6.19
CA ASP A 351 4.12 13.32 5.47
C ASP A 351 3.09 14.44 5.25
N ALA A 352 1.86 14.28 5.73
CA ALA A 352 0.84 15.30 5.52
C ALA A 352 1.04 16.50 6.43
N THR A 353 1.06 17.68 5.81
CA THR A 353 0.92 18.99 6.45
C THR A 353 -0.54 19.41 6.39
N TYR A 354 -1.13 19.71 7.54
CA TYR A 354 -2.41 20.42 7.61
C TYR A 354 -2.17 21.90 7.82
N TRP A 355 -2.76 22.73 6.95
CA TRP A 355 -2.67 24.18 7.04
C TRP A 355 -3.76 24.71 7.94
N LEU A 356 -3.36 25.40 9.02
CA LEU A 356 -4.28 26.00 10.00
C LEU A 356 -4.74 27.41 9.58
N ARG A 357 -4.33 27.85 8.38
CA ARG A 357 -4.71 29.11 7.75
C ARG A 357 -5.04 28.85 6.28
N ASP A 358 -5.74 29.79 5.66
CA ASP A 358 -6.07 29.68 4.25
C ASP A 358 -4.80 29.73 3.40
N VAL A 359 -4.64 28.72 2.53
CA VAL A 359 -3.57 28.62 1.53
C VAL A 359 -4.18 28.50 0.14
N SER A 360 -3.51 29.07 -0.85
CA SER A 360 -3.95 29.05 -2.25
C SER A 360 -3.20 28.00 -3.04
N GLY A 361 -3.92 27.22 -3.85
CA GLY A 361 -3.33 26.37 -4.87
C GLY A 361 -2.89 27.19 -6.10
N ASP A 362 -1.99 26.61 -6.90
CA ASP A 362 -1.64 27.10 -8.23
C ASP A 362 -2.38 26.30 -9.31
N PRO A 363 -3.46 26.83 -9.92
CA PRO A 363 -4.21 26.12 -10.93
C PRO A 363 -3.39 25.75 -12.17
N THR A 364 -2.28 26.47 -12.43
CA THR A 364 -1.40 26.20 -13.58
C THR A 364 -0.49 24.99 -13.36
N SER A 365 -0.28 24.61 -12.10
CA SER A 365 0.49 23.42 -11.72
C SER A 365 -0.33 22.12 -11.78
N ARG A 366 -1.65 22.23 -11.97
CA ARG A 366 -2.58 21.12 -11.81
C ARG A 366 -2.34 20.01 -12.82
N GLN A 367 -2.24 18.78 -12.32
CA GLN A 367 -2.01 17.58 -13.13
C GLN A 367 -2.95 16.46 -12.69
N THR A 368 -3.35 15.62 -13.64
CA THR A 368 -4.09 14.38 -13.36
C THR A 368 -3.13 13.20 -13.32
N TRP A 369 -3.25 12.39 -12.28
CA TRP A 369 -2.46 11.19 -12.03
C TRP A 369 -3.39 9.98 -11.91
N LEU A 370 -2.93 8.85 -12.43
CA LEU A 370 -3.64 7.58 -12.40
C LEU A 370 -2.80 6.56 -11.64
N GLN A 371 -3.46 5.77 -10.80
CA GLN A 371 -2.84 4.61 -10.19
C GLN A 371 -2.62 3.55 -11.27
N ASP A 372 -1.46 2.89 -11.20
CA ASP A 372 -1.20 1.70 -11.97
C ASP A 372 -2.23 0.63 -11.60
N GLN A 373 -2.74 -0.09 -12.58
CA GLN A 373 -3.70 -1.16 -12.30
C GLN A 373 -3.00 -2.41 -11.78
N ASP A 374 -1.71 -2.55 -12.10
CA ASP A 374 -0.92 -3.70 -11.68
C ASP A 374 -0.21 -3.48 -10.34
N GLY A 375 -0.32 -2.29 -9.70
CA GLY A 375 0.28 -2.00 -8.41
C GLY A 375 -0.05 -0.63 -7.82
N PRO A 376 0.45 -0.30 -6.61
CA PRO A 376 0.14 0.98 -5.98
C PRO A 376 0.89 2.17 -6.62
N GLY A 377 1.57 1.94 -7.76
CA GLY A 377 2.31 2.96 -8.49
C GLY A 377 1.40 4.06 -9.02
N TRP A 378 1.92 5.26 -9.20
CA TRP A 378 1.19 6.37 -9.81
C TRP A 378 1.98 6.98 -10.96
N ALA A 379 1.27 7.43 -11.99
CA ALA A 379 1.88 8.15 -13.11
C ALA A 379 0.96 9.27 -13.60
N ALA A 380 1.56 10.35 -14.11
CA ALA A 380 0.81 11.40 -14.78
C ALA A 380 0.05 10.81 -16.00
N GLN A 381 -1.18 11.26 -16.22
CA GLN A 381 -2.09 10.71 -17.25
C GLN A 381 -1.46 10.65 -18.66
N GLY A 382 -0.55 11.59 -18.98
CA GLY A 382 0.17 11.63 -20.27
C GLY A 382 1.36 10.67 -20.39
N GLU A 383 1.83 10.07 -19.30
CA GLU A 383 3.03 9.22 -19.24
C GLU A 383 2.72 7.72 -19.09
N ARG A 384 1.44 7.34 -19.03
CA ARG A 384 1.02 5.94 -18.89
C ARG A 384 1.57 5.11 -20.05
N ARG A 385 2.46 4.15 -19.75
CA ARG A 385 2.87 3.13 -20.72
C ARG A 385 1.64 2.32 -21.10
N ARG A 386 1.21 2.39 -22.36
CA ARG A 386 0.01 1.67 -22.83
C ARG A 386 0.12 0.15 -22.64
N SER A 387 1.32 -0.42 -22.73
CA SER A 387 1.58 -1.84 -22.46
C SER A 387 3.04 -2.03 -21.99
N LEU A 388 3.23 -2.86 -20.96
CA LEU A 388 4.56 -3.22 -20.42
C LEU A 388 5.24 -4.35 -21.21
N THR A 389 4.47 -5.22 -21.85
CA THR A 389 4.98 -6.32 -22.70
C THR A 389 5.28 -5.88 -24.14
N MET A 390 4.86 -4.66 -24.51
CA MET A 390 5.17 -3.97 -25.77
C MET A 390 5.02 -4.88 -27.01
N PRO A 391 3.80 -5.37 -27.33
CA PRO A 391 3.61 -6.38 -28.36
C PRO A 391 4.11 -5.96 -29.75
N ALA A 392 4.10 -4.66 -30.05
CA ALA A 392 4.61 -4.09 -31.30
C ALA A 392 6.14 -4.19 -31.46
N ARG A 393 6.91 -4.28 -30.38
CA ARG A 393 8.37 -4.32 -30.45
C ARG A 393 8.90 -5.72 -30.61
N SER A 394 9.83 -5.92 -31.54
CA SER A 394 10.60 -7.18 -31.66
C SER A 394 11.62 -7.32 -30.53
N ASP A 395 12.26 -6.22 -30.15
CA ASP A 395 13.18 -6.11 -29.03
C ASP A 395 12.42 -5.87 -27.71
N TRP A 396 12.33 -6.90 -26.88
CA TRP A 396 11.77 -6.77 -25.53
C TRP A 396 12.79 -7.21 -24.49
N SER A 397 13.33 -6.25 -23.77
CA SER A 397 14.18 -6.44 -22.61
C SER A 397 13.43 -5.95 -21.37
N ALA A 398 12.75 -6.86 -20.69
CA ALA A 398 12.04 -6.52 -19.47
C ALA A 398 13.01 -6.50 -18.27
N ASN A 399 13.35 -5.31 -17.80
CA ASN A 399 13.89 -5.07 -16.46
C ASN A 399 12.79 -4.42 -15.60
N HIS A 400 11.70 -5.16 -15.38
CA HIS A 400 10.58 -4.71 -14.54
C HIS A 400 10.76 -5.31 -13.15
N SER A 401 11.33 -4.54 -12.23
CA SER A 401 11.43 -4.91 -10.81
C SER A 401 10.05 -5.27 -10.27
N GLY A 402 9.96 -6.37 -9.51
CA GLY A 402 8.71 -6.82 -8.90
C GLY A 402 7.84 -7.76 -9.76
N TYR A 403 8.18 -7.99 -11.03
CA TYR A 403 7.50 -8.97 -11.88
C TYR A 403 8.37 -10.18 -12.19
N ARG A 404 7.76 -11.36 -12.21
CA ARG A 404 8.31 -12.51 -12.91
C ARG A 404 8.14 -12.29 -14.41
N VAL A 405 9.27 -12.17 -15.10
CA VAL A 405 9.33 -11.99 -16.56
C VAL A 405 9.40 -13.35 -17.26
N SER A 406 8.65 -13.52 -18.34
CA SER A 406 8.73 -14.68 -19.25
C SER A 406 8.63 -14.24 -20.69
N SER A 407 9.48 -14.79 -21.56
CA SER A 407 9.36 -14.71 -23.02
C SER A 407 9.57 -16.10 -23.60
N GLU A 408 8.56 -16.66 -24.24
CA GLU A 408 8.61 -17.99 -24.84
C GLU A 408 8.23 -17.89 -26.32
N MET A 409 8.91 -18.64 -27.17
CA MET A 409 8.68 -18.63 -28.62
C MET A 409 8.53 -20.04 -29.16
N ALA A 410 7.56 -20.25 -30.05
CA ALA A 410 7.35 -21.49 -30.77
C ALA A 410 7.19 -21.23 -32.27
N ARG A 411 7.86 -22.06 -33.08
CA ARG A 411 7.71 -22.04 -34.54
C ARG A 411 6.42 -22.75 -34.93
N LEU A 412 5.55 -22.04 -35.66
CA LEU A 412 4.28 -22.59 -36.14
C LEU A 412 4.40 -23.23 -37.53
N GLY A 413 5.35 -22.77 -38.35
CA GLY A 413 5.55 -23.27 -39.72
C GLY A 413 6.07 -22.17 -40.65
N ALA A 414 5.66 -22.20 -41.92
CA ALA A 414 6.02 -21.20 -42.91
C ALA A 414 4.90 -20.97 -43.94
N GLY A 415 4.92 -19.81 -44.61
CA GLY A 415 4.05 -19.48 -45.75
C GLY A 415 2.86 -18.55 -45.45
N GLU A 416 2.30 -17.98 -46.51
CA GLU A 416 1.25 -16.94 -46.44
C GLU A 416 -0.07 -17.45 -45.87
N GLU A 417 -0.50 -18.63 -46.28
CA GLU A 417 -1.76 -19.23 -45.78
C GLU A 417 -1.73 -19.47 -44.27
N LEU A 418 -0.59 -19.92 -43.76
CA LEU A 418 -0.40 -20.12 -42.32
C LEU A 418 -0.50 -18.77 -41.60
N TRP A 419 0.22 -17.75 -42.06
CA TRP A 419 0.17 -16.42 -41.46
C TRP A 419 -1.24 -15.87 -41.38
N GLN A 420 -1.96 -15.81 -42.51
CA GLN A 420 -3.30 -15.23 -42.55
C GLN A 420 -4.22 -15.90 -41.52
N ARG A 421 -4.13 -17.24 -41.43
CA ARG A 421 -4.88 -18.01 -40.44
C ARG A 421 -4.48 -17.67 -39.01
N VAL A 422 -3.18 -17.71 -38.68
CA VAL A 422 -2.72 -17.56 -37.29
C VAL A 422 -2.81 -16.12 -36.79
N SER A 423 -2.67 -15.13 -37.67
CA SER A 423 -2.92 -13.71 -37.38
C SER A 423 -4.39 -13.43 -37.10
N ALA A 424 -5.31 -14.06 -37.84
CA ALA A 424 -6.74 -13.97 -37.53
C ALA A 424 -7.10 -14.74 -36.23
N ASP A 425 -6.50 -15.91 -36.01
CA ASP A 425 -6.74 -16.74 -34.84
C ASP A 425 -6.25 -16.06 -33.55
N VAL A 426 -5.06 -15.42 -33.56
CA VAL A 426 -4.52 -14.75 -32.36
C VAL A 426 -5.44 -13.61 -31.91
N LEU A 427 -5.95 -12.80 -32.84
CA LEU A 427 -6.89 -11.71 -32.55
C LEU A 427 -8.30 -12.19 -32.16
N ARG A 428 -8.59 -13.48 -32.19
CA ARG A 428 -9.87 -14.08 -31.77
C ARG A 428 -9.72 -14.96 -30.53
N TRP A 429 -8.72 -14.66 -29.69
CA TRP A 429 -8.45 -15.38 -28.45
C TRP A 429 -8.20 -16.89 -28.65
N LYS A 430 -7.83 -17.35 -29.86
CA LYS A 430 -7.70 -18.79 -30.14
C LYS A 430 -6.58 -19.45 -29.35
N VAL A 431 -5.53 -18.70 -29.00
CA VAL A 431 -4.46 -19.19 -28.13
C VAL A 431 -5.02 -19.58 -26.75
N LYS A 432 -5.84 -18.71 -26.13
CA LYS A 432 -6.52 -18.97 -24.86
C LYS A 432 -7.58 -20.07 -24.99
N THR A 433 -8.49 -19.93 -25.95
CA THR A 433 -9.64 -20.84 -26.06
C THR A 433 -9.25 -22.28 -26.42
N ARG A 434 -8.29 -22.48 -27.33
CA ARG A 434 -7.74 -23.82 -27.62
C ARG A 434 -6.88 -24.40 -26.48
N SER A 435 -6.51 -23.56 -25.51
CA SER A 435 -5.78 -23.99 -24.31
C SER A 435 -6.67 -24.28 -23.11
N GLY A 436 -8.00 -24.38 -23.32
CA GLY A 436 -8.95 -24.83 -22.31
C GLY A 436 -9.60 -23.72 -21.50
N PHE A 437 -9.50 -22.47 -21.95
CA PHE A 437 -10.20 -21.33 -21.37
C PHE A 437 -11.45 -21.00 -22.18
N THR A 438 -12.43 -20.35 -21.56
CA THR A 438 -13.50 -19.66 -22.29
C THR A 438 -13.30 -18.15 -22.16
N VAL A 439 -13.64 -17.38 -23.19
CA VAL A 439 -13.59 -15.91 -23.16
C VAL A 439 -14.99 -15.42 -23.52
N ASP A 440 -15.53 -14.50 -22.74
CA ASP A 440 -16.92 -14.01 -22.85
C ASP A 440 -17.10 -12.87 -23.87
N THR A 441 -16.34 -12.91 -24.98
CA THR A 441 -16.55 -12.02 -26.13
C THR A 441 -16.73 -12.82 -27.43
N PRO A 442 -17.71 -12.47 -28.28
CA PRO A 442 -17.88 -13.09 -29.59
C PRO A 442 -17.02 -12.42 -30.68
N GLY A 443 -16.40 -11.27 -30.40
CA GLY A 443 -15.70 -10.42 -31.39
C GLY A 443 -14.18 -10.64 -31.45
N PRO A 444 -13.50 -10.06 -32.46
CA PRO A 444 -12.05 -9.90 -32.42
C PRO A 444 -11.65 -8.94 -31.30
N VAL A 445 -10.41 -9.07 -30.83
CA VAL A 445 -9.79 -8.20 -29.81
C VAL A 445 -9.81 -6.74 -30.27
N SER A 446 -10.29 -5.85 -29.39
CA SER A 446 -10.15 -4.39 -29.54
C SER A 446 -9.44 -3.80 -28.32
N GLU A 447 -8.62 -2.77 -28.52
CA GLU A 447 -7.96 -2.05 -27.42
C GLU A 447 -9.02 -1.40 -26.52
N GLY A 448 -8.91 -1.61 -25.21
CA GLY A 448 -9.89 -1.20 -24.19
C GLY A 448 -10.97 -2.24 -23.85
N ASP A 449 -11.03 -3.37 -24.57
CA ASP A 449 -12.00 -4.44 -24.25
C ASP A 449 -11.74 -5.00 -22.85
N GLN A 450 -12.77 -4.99 -21.99
CA GLN A 450 -12.77 -5.71 -20.72
C GLN A 450 -13.53 -7.03 -20.88
N VAL A 451 -12.84 -8.15 -20.66
CA VAL A 451 -13.39 -9.49 -20.87
C VAL A 451 -13.09 -10.40 -19.68
N ASN A 452 -13.96 -11.35 -19.40
CA ASN A 452 -13.70 -12.43 -18.47
C ASN A 452 -13.17 -13.64 -19.22
N VAL A 453 -11.94 -14.02 -18.90
CA VAL A 453 -11.41 -15.34 -19.23
C VAL A 453 -11.85 -16.30 -18.12
N THR A 454 -12.25 -17.52 -18.43
CA THR A 454 -12.63 -18.52 -17.41
C THR A 454 -11.83 -19.79 -17.60
N ALA A 455 -11.11 -20.19 -16.57
CA ALA A 455 -10.46 -21.48 -16.48
C ALA A 455 -11.41 -22.49 -15.80
N SER A 456 -11.58 -23.67 -16.40
CA SER A 456 -12.33 -24.76 -15.79
C SER A 456 -11.41 -25.95 -15.54
N PHE A 457 -11.18 -26.30 -14.28
CA PHE A 457 -10.31 -27.42 -13.90
C PHE A 457 -10.89 -28.19 -12.70
N LEU A 458 -11.04 -29.51 -12.84
CA LEU A 458 -11.54 -30.43 -11.80
C LEU A 458 -12.81 -29.95 -11.06
N GLY A 459 -13.78 -29.40 -11.78
CA GLY A 459 -15.04 -28.93 -11.21
C GLY A 459 -15.02 -27.52 -10.61
N VAL A 460 -13.85 -26.88 -10.54
CA VAL A 460 -13.69 -25.47 -10.12
C VAL A 460 -13.64 -24.56 -11.35
N LYS A 461 -14.38 -23.45 -11.29
CA LYS A 461 -14.33 -22.37 -12.28
C LYS A 461 -13.64 -21.16 -11.66
N VAL A 462 -12.59 -20.68 -12.31
CA VAL A 462 -11.89 -19.46 -11.93
C VAL A 462 -12.14 -18.42 -13.02
N VAL A 463 -12.72 -17.28 -12.62
CA VAL A 463 -12.97 -16.15 -13.50
C VAL A 463 -11.78 -15.20 -13.40
N GLU A 464 -11.24 -14.85 -14.55
CA GLU A 464 -10.01 -14.08 -14.77
C GLU A 464 -10.41 -12.81 -15.55
N PRO A 465 -10.80 -11.72 -14.86
CA PRO A 465 -11.13 -10.46 -15.53
C PRO A 465 -9.86 -9.81 -16.08
N VAL A 466 -9.91 -9.35 -17.33
CA VAL A 466 -8.77 -8.75 -18.03
C VAL A 466 -9.21 -7.56 -18.89
N GLU A 467 -8.28 -6.65 -19.17
CA GLU A 467 -8.47 -5.54 -20.11
C GLU A 467 -7.42 -5.61 -21.22
N VAL A 468 -7.81 -5.46 -22.48
CA VAL A 468 -6.89 -5.37 -23.62
C VAL A 468 -6.24 -3.99 -23.63
N VAL A 469 -4.92 -3.93 -23.53
CA VAL A 469 -4.18 -2.67 -23.34
C VAL A 469 -3.33 -2.26 -24.54
N ALA A 470 -3.08 -3.19 -25.46
CA ALA A 470 -2.42 -2.87 -26.72
C ALA A 470 -2.82 -3.87 -27.80
N LEU A 471 -2.95 -3.37 -29.03
CA LEU A 471 -3.17 -4.14 -30.25
C LEU A 471 -2.08 -3.79 -31.26
N VAL A 472 -1.54 -4.80 -31.96
CA VAL A 472 -0.62 -4.60 -33.09
C VAL A 472 -1.12 -5.37 -34.30
N GLU A 473 -1.20 -4.67 -35.43
CA GLU A 473 -1.55 -5.22 -36.73
C GLU A 473 -0.61 -4.64 -37.80
N GLU A 474 0.60 -5.17 -37.84
CA GLU A 474 1.64 -4.84 -38.80
C GLU A 474 1.81 -5.98 -39.83
N PRO A 475 2.38 -5.71 -41.03
CA PRO A 475 2.50 -6.71 -42.08
C PRO A 475 3.21 -8.01 -41.68
N ASP A 476 4.17 -7.92 -40.77
CA ASP A 476 5.01 -9.01 -40.28
C ASP A 476 4.83 -9.29 -38.78
N ARG A 477 3.90 -8.60 -38.11
CA ARG A 477 3.63 -8.75 -36.67
C ARG A 477 2.18 -8.45 -36.31
N VAL A 478 1.48 -9.43 -35.75
CA VAL A 478 0.08 -9.30 -35.31
C VAL A 478 -0.07 -9.86 -33.90
N GLY A 479 -0.76 -9.14 -33.03
CA GLY A 479 -0.93 -9.61 -31.66
C GLY A 479 -1.59 -8.58 -30.77
N PHE A 480 -1.73 -8.94 -29.50
CA PHE A 480 -2.31 -8.05 -28.51
C PHE A 480 -1.70 -8.34 -27.13
N ALA A 481 -1.83 -7.37 -26.23
CA ALA A 481 -1.55 -7.51 -24.82
C ALA A 481 -2.81 -7.23 -24.01
N TYR A 482 -3.03 -8.02 -22.97
CA TYR A 482 -4.01 -7.69 -21.95
C TYR A 482 -3.33 -7.61 -20.59
N ARG A 483 -3.91 -6.79 -19.69
CA ARG A 483 -3.58 -6.76 -18.27
C ARG A 483 -4.66 -7.45 -17.45
N THR A 484 -4.28 -7.96 -16.30
CA THR A 484 -5.21 -8.55 -15.33
C THR A 484 -5.93 -7.46 -14.53
N LEU A 485 -7.23 -7.62 -14.27
CA LEU A 485 -8.02 -6.70 -13.44
C LEU A 485 -8.23 -7.25 -12.00
N PRO A 486 -8.68 -6.42 -11.04
CA PRO A 486 -9.02 -6.88 -9.69
C PRO A 486 -9.99 -8.09 -9.71
N GLY A 487 -9.69 -9.09 -8.87
CA GLY A 487 -10.39 -10.38 -8.86
C GLY A 487 -9.65 -11.48 -9.61
N HIS A 488 -8.68 -11.14 -10.47
CA HIS A 488 -7.79 -12.10 -11.12
C HIS A 488 -6.81 -12.73 -10.09
N PRO A 489 -6.50 -14.03 -10.15
CA PRO A 489 -5.59 -14.70 -9.21
C PRO A 489 -4.12 -14.22 -9.21
N VAL A 490 -3.78 -13.37 -10.17
CA VAL A 490 -2.43 -12.93 -10.54
C VAL A 490 -2.55 -11.48 -10.99
N SER A 491 -1.54 -10.66 -10.69
CA SER A 491 -1.40 -9.30 -11.23
C SER A 491 -0.31 -9.24 -12.31
N GLY A 492 -0.54 -8.51 -13.40
CA GLY A 492 0.42 -8.26 -14.47
C GLY A 492 -0.19 -8.30 -15.87
N GLU A 493 0.67 -8.44 -16.88
CA GLU A 493 0.31 -8.31 -18.30
C GLU A 493 0.78 -9.54 -19.10
N GLU A 494 -0.03 -10.00 -20.05
CA GLU A 494 0.32 -11.09 -20.97
C GLU A 494 0.05 -10.65 -22.42
N ALA A 495 1.02 -10.91 -23.30
CA ALA A 495 0.92 -10.64 -24.73
C ALA A 495 1.06 -11.90 -25.57
N PHE A 496 0.23 -11.97 -26.62
CA PHE A 496 0.19 -13.03 -27.62
C PHE A 496 0.52 -12.44 -28.97
N ILE A 497 1.64 -12.86 -29.54
CA ILE A 497 2.23 -12.20 -30.70
C ILE A 497 2.56 -13.24 -31.75
N VAL A 498 1.96 -13.13 -32.93
CA VAL A 498 2.40 -13.84 -34.12
C VAL A 498 3.30 -12.91 -34.92
N HIS A 499 4.49 -13.37 -35.29
CA HIS A 499 5.41 -12.59 -36.13
C HIS A 499 6.10 -13.47 -37.16
N ARG A 500 6.60 -12.84 -38.24
CA ARG A 500 7.35 -13.53 -39.28
C ARG A 500 8.83 -13.17 -39.27
N LEU A 501 9.66 -14.16 -39.58
CA LEU A 501 11.07 -13.98 -39.89
C LEU A 501 11.33 -14.62 -41.25
N GLY A 502 11.26 -13.81 -42.31
CA GLY A 502 11.23 -14.33 -43.68
C GLY A 502 9.94 -15.11 -43.94
N GLU A 503 10.06 -16.36 -44.39
CA GLU A 503 8.90 -17.24 -44.61
C GLU A 503 8.39 -17.93 -43.34
N GLU A 504 9.19 -17.95 -42.26
CA GLU A 504 8.83 -18.64 -41.02
C GLU A 504 7.86 -17.82 -40.17
N VAL A 505 6.85 -18.49 -39.62
CA VAL A 505 5.84 -17.89 -38.74
C VAL A 505 6.03 -18.42 -37.32
N HIS A 506 6.11 -17.51 -36.35
CA HIS A 506 6.37 -17.80 -34.95
C HIS A 506 5.28 -17.23 -34.05
N LEU A 507 4.99 -17.91 -32.95
CA LEU A 507 4.20 -17.40 -31.83
C LEU A 507 5.14 -17.06 -30.68
N THR A 508 5.07 -15.83 -30.19
CA THR A 508 5.75 -15.36 -28.99
C THR A 508 4.73 -15.01 -27.93
N ILE A 509 4.96 -15.50 -26.72
CA ILE A 509 4.18 -15.16 -25.53
C ILE A 509 5.09 -14.46 -24.55
N ARG A 510 4.71 -13.23 -24.20
CA ARG A 510 5.39 -12.43 -23.18
C ARG A 510 4.49 -12.34 -21.98
N SER A 511 5.03 -12.52 -20.79
CA SER A 511 4.26 -12.35 -19.56
C SER A 511 5.08 -11.60 -18.51
N LEU A 512 4.39 -10.72 -17.80
CA LEU A 512 4.79 -10.12 -16.54
C LEU A 512 3.79 -10.59 -15.49
N THR A 513 4.28 -11.17 -14.40
CA THR A 513 3.41 -11.85 -13.44
C THR A 513 3.92 -11.61 -12.03
N ARG A 514 3.04 -11.14 -11.14
CA ARG A 514 3.28 -11.07 -9.70
C ARG A 514 2.06 -11.53 -8.92
N ALA A 515 2.23 -11.73 -7.62
CA ALA A 515 1.14 -12.07 -6.74
C ALA A 515 0.10 -10.94 -6.75
N ALA A 516 -1.19 -11.28 -6.92
CA ALA A 516 -2.24 -10.29 -6.81
C ALA A 516 -2.22 -9.71 -5.38
N PRO A 517 -2.38 -8.38 -5.20
CA PRO A 517 -2.25 -7.75 -3.89
C PRO A 517 -3.39 -8.14 -2.93
N GLN A 518 -4.54 -8.56 -3.46
CA GLN A 518 -5.69 -8.98 -2.64
C GLN A 518 -5.54 -10.43 -2.14
N GLN A 519 -5.86 -10.66 -0.86
CA GLN A 519 -6.03 -12.00 -0.31
C GLN A 519 -7.32 -12.65 -0.88
N PRO A 520 -7.39 -13.99 -1.05
CA PRO A 520 -6.37 -15.01 -0.69
C PRO A 520 -5.30 -15.25 -1.78
N TRP A 521 -5.37 -14.58 -2.92
CA TRP A 521 -4.54 -14.87 -4.09
C TRP A 521 -3.05 -14.63 -3.85
N ARG A 522 -2.71 -13.63 -3.03
CA ARG A 522 -1.33 -13.34 -2.63
C ARG A 522 -0.65 -14.55 -1.99
N ALA A 523 -1.36 -15.24 -1.08
CA ALA A 523 -0.87 -16.44 -0.40
C ALA A 523 -0.90 -17.71 -1.28
N LEU A 524 -1.86 -17.81 -2.21
CA LEU A 524 -2.00 -18.94 -3.12
C LEU A 524 -1.10 -18.86 -4.38
N PHE A 525 -0.36 -17.77 -4.55
CA PHE A 525 0.48 -17.52 -5.72
C PHE A 525 1.47 -18.66 -6.06
N PRO A 526 2.16 -19.31 -5.10
CA PRO A 526 3.04 -20.43 -5.40
C PRO A 526 2.35 -21.64 -6.04
N LEU A 527 1.09 -21.93 -5.66
CA LEU A 527 0.30 -23.03 -6.24
C LEU A 527 -0.16 -22.69 -7.67
N LEU A 528 -0.56 -21.44 -7.90
CA LEU A 528 -0.92 -20.94 -9.23
C LEU A 528 0.26 -21.05 -10.22
N MET A 529 1.50 -20.99 -9.73
CA MET A 529 2.69 -21.06 -10.56
C MET A 529 2.95 -22.42 -11.21
N ILE A 530 2.53 -23.52 -10.58
CA ILE A 530 2.63 -24.86 -11.17
C ILE A 530 1.68 -24.98 -12.36
N THR A 531 0.45 -24.47 -12.19
CA THR A 531 -0.58 -24.43 -13.24
C THR A 531 -0.14 -23.57 -14.43
N GLN A 532 0.52 -22.43 -14.20
CA GLN A 532 1.01 -21.57 -15.28
C GLN A 532 2.02 -22.25 -16.22
N LYS A 533 2.92 -23.09 -15.71
CA LYS A 533 3.87 -23.83 -16.57
C LYS A 533 3.15 -24.79 -17.52
N VAL A 534 2.09 -25.45 -17.04
CA VAL A 534 1.28 -26.37 -17.85
C VAL A 534 0.48 -25.60 -18.90
N VAL A 535 -0.12 -24.48 -18.49
CA VAL A 535 -0.90 -23.60 -19.37
C VAL A 535 -0.04 -22.99 -20.49
N ARG A 536 1.16 -22.48 -20.19
CA ARG A 536 2.09 -21.95 -21.21
C ARG A 536 2.46 -22.99 -22.27
N ARG A 537 2.71 -24.24 -21.86
CA ARG A 537 2.97 -25.34 -22.81
C ARG A 537 1.77 -25.68 -23.70
N ARG A 538 0.54 -25.34 -23.27
CA ARG A 538 -0.67 -25.46 -24.10
C ARG A 538 -0.78 -24.30 -25.06
N TYR A 539 -0.48 -23.06 -24.60
CA TYR A 539 -0.48 -21.89 -25.48
C TYR A 539 0.48 -22.03 -26.66
N LEU A 540 1.71 -22.49 -26.42
CA LEU A 540 2.70 -22.70 -27.49
C LEU A 540 2.27 -23.77 -28.51
N ARG A 541 1.29 -24.63 -28.18
CA ARG A 541 0.72 -25.64 -29.07
C ARG A 541 -0.63 -25.24 -29.68
N ALA A 542 -1.20 -24.11 -29.28
CA ALA A 542 -2.57 -23.76 -29.59
C ALA A 542 -2.83 -23.41 -31.07
N LEU A 543 -1.79 -22.99 -31.79
CA LEU A 543 -1.87 -22.58 -33.20
C LEU A 543 -1.13 -23.51 -34.17
N HIS A 544 -0.69 -24.68 -33.69
CA HIS A 544 -0.10 -25.74 -34.53
C HIS A 544 -1.14 -26.43 -35.41
#